data_AF-A0A9N8DQ97-F1
#
_entry.id   AF-A0A9N8DQ97-F1
#
_cell.length_a   1.000
_cell.length_b   1.000
_cell.length_c   1.000
_cell.angle_alpha   90.00
_cell.angle_beta   90.00
_cell.angle_gamma   90.00
#
_symmetry.space_group_name_H-M   'P 1'
#
loop_
_entity.id
_entity.type
_entity.pdbx_description
1 polymer ?
#
loop_
_entity_poly.entity_id
_entity_poly.type
_entity_poly.pdbx_seq_one_letter_code
_entity_poly.pdbx_strand_id
1 'polypeptide(L)'
;MKAKDVFEHYQDEAAFEKVPWKNFSDRLKRLRNKVVDKNNRSKRDADALVHDRKIYPTQTHNEQGQLRWHGSEAEKLLEKDVDEEKHISMTKIELYNSRLEYQHFNLRVFRGHVYQELKKRKFLAYCKTTKRGKEYGAQQLIINKRRAEAEGSEQS
;
A
#
# COMPACT_ATOMS: atom_id res chain seq x y z
N MET A 1 9.56 1.95 -30.11
CA MET A 1 10.83 2.69 -30.26
C MET A 1 11.99 1.70 -30.39
N LYS A 2 12.72 1.72 -31.51
CA LYS A 2 13.84 0.80 -31.74
C LYS A 2 15.01 1.21 -30.86
N ALA A 3 15.90 0.27 -30.53
CA ALA A 3 17.02 0.57 -29.64
C ALA A 3 17.94 1.67 -30.21
N LYS A 4 17.99 1.78 -31.55
CA LYS A 4 18.83 2.73 -32.28
C LYS A 4 18.35 4.16 -32.09
N ASP A 5 17.04 4.37 -32.29
CA ASP A 5 16.38 5.66 -32.04
C ASP A 5 16.58 6.15 -30.60
N VAL A 6 16.57 5.23 -29.61
CA VAL A 6 16.82 5.58 -28.20
C VAL A 6 18.29 5.97 -28.00
N PHE A 7 19.23 5.24 -28.59
CA PHE A 7 20.66 5.53 -28.43
C PHE A 7 21.06 6.84 -29.08
N GLU A 8 20.61 7.10 -30.30
CA GLU A 8 20.89 8.35 -31.03
C GLU A 8 20.39 9.58 -30.25
N HIS A 9 19.33 9.44 -29.48
CA HIS A 9 18.79 10.53 -28.66
C HIS A 9 19.60 10.79 -27.38
N TYR A 10 20.22 9.76 -26.79
CA TYR A 10 20.91 9.87 -25.49
C TYR A 10 22.43 9.76 -25.56
N GLN A 11 23.02 9.47 -26.73
CA GLN A 11 24.46 9.24 -26.88
C GLN A 11 25.32 10.45 -26.49
N ASP A 12 24.81 11.66 -26.67
CA ASP A 12 25.53 12.91 -26.40
C ASP A 12 25.39 13.38 -24.93
N GLU A 13 24.58 12.69 -24.11
CA GLU A 13 24.52 12.97 -22.69
C GLU A 13 25.78 12.45 -21.97
N ALA A 14 26.32 13.25 -21.05
CA ALA A 14 27.50 12.88 -20.26
C ALA A 14 27.36 11.53 -19.52
N ALA A 15 26.14 11.08 -19.23
CA ALA A 15 25.86 9.79 -18.62
C ALA A 15 26.09 8.58 -19.56
N PHE A 16 26.15 8.80 -20.88
CA PHE A 16 26.23 7.76 -21.91
C PHE A 16 27.46 7.89 -22.83
N GLU A 17 28.26 8.96 -22.70
CA GLU A 17 29.48 9.25 -23.48
C GLU A 17 30.44 8.04 -23.60
N LYS A 18 30.52 7.20 -22.57
CA LYS A 18 31.41 6.02 -22.52
C LYS A 18 30.70 4.69 -22.73
N VAL A 19 29.46 4.66 -23.21
CA VAL A 19 28.68 3.44 -23.37
C VAL A 19 28.65 3.02 -24.86
N PRO A 20 29.36 1.95 -25.25
CA PRO A 20 29.30 1.44 -26.61
C PRO A 20 27.89 0.97 -26.98
N TRP A 21 27.51 1.17 -28.25
CA TRP A 21 26.22 0.74 -28.82
C TRP A 21 25.82 -0.70 -28.46
N LYS A 22 26.77 -1.65 -28.56
CA LYS A 22 26.53 -3.06 -28.22
C LYS A 22 26.04 -3.22 -26.78
N ASN A 23 26.75 -2.58 -25.84
CA ASN A 23 26.40 -2.61 -24.42
C ASN A 23 25.07 -1.91 -24.15
N PHE A 24 24.78 -0.80 -24.84
CA PHE A 24 23.52 -0.09 -24.70
C PHE A 24 22.33 -0.96 -25.13
N SER A 25 22.42 -1.56 -26.32
CA SER A 25 21.35 -2.39 -26.88
C SER A 25 21.03 -3.61 -25.99
N ASP A 26 22.06 -4.29 -25.49
CA ASP A 26 21.90 -5.43 -24.58
C ASP A 26 21.31 -5.02 -23.23
N ARG A 27 21.78 -3.91 -22.66
CA ARG A 27 21.26 -3.37 -21.39
C ARG A 27 19.80 -2.92 -21.53
N LEU A 28 19.45 -2.26 -22.63
CA LEU A 28 18.08 -1.82 -22.90
C LEU A 28 17.14 -3.01 -23.08
N LYS A 29 17.58 -4.06 -23.78
CA LYS A 29 16.82 -5.32 -23.90
C LYS A 29 16.59 -5.97 -22.53
N ARG A 30 17.65 -6.10 -21.72
CA ARG A 30 17.54 -6.65 -20.35
C ARG A 30 16.61 -5.82 -19.48
N LEU A 31 16.67 -4.48 -19.57
CA LEU A 31 15.79 -3.57 -18.83
C LEU A 31 14.32 -3.77 -19.25
N ARG A 32 14.04 -3.82 -20.55
CA ARG A 32 12.70 -4.07 -21.08
C ARG A 32 12.14 -5.40 -20.59
N ASN A 33 12.92 -6.47 -20.69
CA ASN A 33 12.52 -7.78 -20.17
C ASN A 33 12.23 -7.71 -18.67
N LYS A 34 13.10 -7.07 -17.87
CA LYS A 34 12.88 -6.91 -16.43
C LYS A 34 11.60 -6.12 -16.11
N VAL A 35 11.25 -5.11 -16.92
CA VAL A 35 10.00 -4.34 -16.76
C VAL A 35 8.80 -5.20 -17.12
N VAL A 36 8.84 -5.92 -18.24
CA VAL A 36 7.77 -6.84 -18.68
C VAL A 36 7.56 -7.96 -17.66
N ASP A 37 8.63 -8.60 -17.20
CA ASP A 37 8.57 -9.67 -16.19
C ASP A 37 8.00 -9.17 -14.86
N LYS A 38 8.40 -7.97 -14.42
CA LYS A 38 7.83 -7.32 -13.23
C LYS A 38 6.33 -7.04 -13.40
N ASN A 39 5.92 -6.58 -14.58
CA ASN A 39 4.51 -6.31 -14.87
C ASN A 39 3.69 -7.60 -14.86
N ASN A 40 4.21 -8.67 -15.46
CA ASN A 40 3.59 -9.99 -15.46
C ASN A 40 3.54 -10.62 -14.06
N ARG A 41 4.54 -10.38 -13.21
CA ARG A 41 4.51 -10.81 -11.81
C ARG A 41 3.40 -10.10 -11.04
N SER A 42 3.31 -8.78 -11.14
CA SER A 42 2.25 -8.02 -10.45
C SER A 42 0.85 -8.48 -10.84
N LYS A 43 0.63 -8.80 -12.12
CA LYS A 43 -0.66 -9.33 -12.59
C LYS A 43 -0.92 -10.74 -12.04
N ARG A 44 0.06 -11.64 -12.13
CA ARG A 44 -0.07 -13.00 -11.60
C ARG A 44 -0.34 -13.02 -10.10
N ASP A 45 0.37 -12.20 -9.33
CA ASP A 45 0.18 -12.09 -7.88
C ASP A 45 -1.23 -11.56 -7.55
N ALA A 46 -1.74 -10.60 -8.33
CA ALA A 46 -3.10 -10.10 -8.17
C ALA A 46 -4.16 -11.16 -8.50
N ASP A 47 -3.97 -11.90 -9.60
CA ASP A 47 -4.88 -12.98 -10.01
C ASP A 47 -4.89 -14.13 -8.98
N ALA A 48 -3.72 -14.51 -8.46
CA ALA A 48 -3.59 -15.51 -7.39
C ALA A 48 -4.29 -15.05 -6.10
N LEU A 49 -4.08 -13.80 -5.68
CA LEU A 49 -4.74 -13.26 -4.49
C LEU A 49 -6.27 -13.19 -4.64
N VAL A 50 -6.77 -12.87 -5.83
CA VAL A 50 -8.22 -12.90 -6.13
C VAL A 50 -8.75 -14.33 -6.06
N HIS A 51 -8.02 -15.30 -6.61
CA HIS A 51 -8.37 -16.71 -6.52
C HIS A 51 -8.41 -17.20 -5.07
N ASP A 52 -7.38 -16.90 -4.28
CA ASP A 52 -7.27 -17.35 -2.89
C ASP A 52 -8.36 -16.71 -2.02
N ARG A 53 -8.72 -15.45 -2.27
CA ARG A 53 -9.86 -14.80 -1.60
C ARG A 53 -11.21 -15.43 -1.94
N LYS A 54 -11.35 -16.11 -3.08
CA LYS A 54 -12.57 -16.88 -3.42
C LYS A 54 -12.63 -18.19 -2.64
N ILE A 55 -11.49 -18.85 -2.45
CA ILE A 55 -11.41 -20.11 -1.68
C ILE A 55 -11.51 -19.83 -0.18
N TYR A 56 -10.82 -18.79 0.28
CA TYR A 56 -10.73 -18.36 1.68
C TYR A 56 -11.25 -16.93 1.82
N PRO A 57 -12.57 -16.74 1.90
CA PRO A 57 -13.15 -15.42 2.08
C PRO A 57 -12.68 -14.79 3.39
N THR A 58 -12.57 -13.47 3.40
CA THR A 58 -12.18 -12.73 4.60
C THR A 58 -13.23 -12.95 5.69
N GLN A 59 -12.80 -13.48 6.83
CA GLN A 59 -13.69 -13.73 7.96
C GLN A 59 -14.20 -12.43 8.54
N THR A 60 -15.48 -12.39 8.87
CA THR A 60 -16.16 -11.24 9.48
C THR A 60 -15.83 -11.11 10.96
N HIS A 61 -15.52 -12.22 11.62
CA HIS A 61 -15.17 -12.29 13.04
C HIS A 61 -13.73 -12.80 13.20
N ASN A 62 -13.10 -12.43 14.32
CA ASN A 62 -11.80 -12.98 14.70
C ASN A 62 -11.96 -14.37 15.35
N GLU A 63 -10.84 -15.00 15.71
CA GLU A 63 -10.79 -16.31 16.39
C GLU A 63 -11.55 -16.33 17.73
N GLN A 64 -11.80 -15.15 18.32
CA GLN A 64 -12.57 -14.98 19.56
C GLN A 64 -14.06 -14.74 19.31
N GLY A 65 -14.53 -14.82 18.07
CA GLY A 65 -15.93 -14.55 17.69
C GLY A 65 -16.32 -13.08 17.74
N GLN A 66 -15.37 -12.14 17.89
CA GLN A 66 -15.62 -10.70 17.89
C GLN A 66 -15.58 -10.16 16.47
N LEU A 67 -16.42 -9.16 16.18
CA LEU A 67 -16.43 -8.53 14.88
C LEU A 67 -15.05 -7.94 14.54
N ARG A 68 -14.58 -8.18 13.33
CA ARG A 68 -13.31 -7.65 12.84
C ARG A 68 -13.48 -6.17 12.50
N TRP A 69 -12.60 -5.30 13.02
CA TRP A 69 -12.66 -3.87 12.71
C TRP A 69 -12.39 -3.61 11.23
N HIS A 70 -11.31 -4.18 10.70
CA HIS A 70 -10.90 -3.97 9.32
C HIS A 70 -11.92 -4.56 8.33
N GLY A 71 -12.38 -3.73 7.40
CA GLY A 71 -13.42 -4.06 6.43
C GLY A 71 -14.85 -3.94 6.99
N SER A 72 -15.04 -3.57 8.25
CA SER A 72 -16.35 -3.32 8.83
C SER A 72 -16.93 -1.97 8.40
N GLU A 73 -18.24 -1.81 8.54
CA GLU A 73 -18.89 -0.51 8.33
C GLU A 73 -18.42 0.54 9.35
N ALA A 74 -18.08 0.14 10.58
CA ALA A 74 -17.54 1.05 11.59
C ALA A 74 -16.21 1.70 11.16
N GLU A 75 -15.33 0.97 10.47
CA GLU A 75 -14.09 1.55 9.94
C GLU A 75 -14.39 2.63 8.90
N LYS A 76 -15.26 2.33 7.93
CA LYS A 76 -15.65 3.28 6.86
C LYS A 76 -16.33 4.52 7.43
N LEU A 77 -17.20 4.35 8.42
CA LEU A 77 -17.90 5.45 9.07
C LEU A 77 -16.94 6.31 9.88
N LEU A 78 -15.96 5.70 10.56
CA LEU A 78 -14.95 6.44 11.30
C LEU A 78 -14.07 7.28 10.37
N GLU A 79 -13.67 6.74 9.22
CA GLU A 79 -12.92 7.52 8.22
C GLU A 79 -13.71 8.77 7.79
N LYS A 80 -15.01 8.62 7.49
CA LYS A 80 -15.89 9.75 7.15
C LYS A 80 -16.05 10.74 8.30
N ASP A 81 -16.28 10.26 9.53
CA ASP A 81 -16.45 11.14 10.69
C ASP A 81 -15.14 11.89 11.03
N VAL A 82 -13.98 11.31 10.73
CA VAL A 82 -12.69 12.00 10.87
C VAL A 82 -12.49 13.01 9.73
N ASP A 83 -12.95 12.74 8.51
CA ASP A 83 -12.99 13.73 7.41
C ASP A 83 -13.90 14.92 7.72
N GLU A 84 -15.01 14.67 8.39
CA GLU A 84 -15.96 15.69 8.87
C GLU A 84 -15.52 16.35 10.20
N GLU A 85 -14.29 16.08 10.67
CA GLU A 85 -13.71 16.64 11.89
C GLU A 85 -14.52 16.39 13.19
N LYS A 86 -15.46 15.44 13.20
CA LYS A 86 -16.28 15.11 14.38
C LYS A 86 -15.46 14.64 15.57
N HIS A 87 -14.29 14.05 15.32
CA HIS A 87 -13.33 13.67 16.36
C HIS A 87 -12.71 14.86 17.12
N ILE A 88 -12.86 16.08 16.59
CA ILE A 88 -12.43 17.34 17.20
C ILE A 88 -13.60 17.97 17.95
N SER A 89 -14.79 18.01 17.34
CA SER A 89 -15.98 18.62 17.93
C SER A 89 -16.61 17.79 19.04
N MET A 90 -16.47 16.46 18.99
CA MET A 90 -17.06 15.51 19.94
C MET A 90 -15.98 14.81 20.76
N THR A 91 -16.32 14.46 22.00
CA THR A 91 -15.53 13.51 22.77
C THR A 91 -15.62 12.12 22.14
N LYS A 92 -14.66 11.25 22.47
CA LYS A 92 -14.60 9.89 21.90
C LYS A 92 -15.78 9.02 22.35
N ILE A 93 -16.38 9.34 23.50
CA ILE A 93 -17.57 8.66 24.01
C ILE A 93 -18.80 9.12 23.24
N GLU A 94 -18.96 10.43 23.04
CA GLU A 94 -20.06 10.96 22.25
C GLU A 94 -19.99 10.47 20.81
N LEU A 95 -18.79 10.48 20.20
CA LEU A 95 -18.58 9.94 18.86
C LEU A 95 -18.95 8.45 18.81
N TYR A 96 -18.56 7.65 19.80
CA TYR A 96 -18.93 6.24 19.91
C TYR A 96 -20.45 6.05 20.02
N ASN A 97 -21.12 6.88 20.81
CA ASN A 97 -22.58 6.80 20.99
C ASN A 97 -23.37 7.37 19.80
N SER A 98 -22.72 8.12 18.90
CA SER A 98 -23.39 8.78 17.78
C SER A 98 -23.86 7.82 16.69
N ARG A 99 -23.32 6.60 16.65
CA ARG A 99 -23.66 5.58 15.65
C ARG A 99 -23.78 4.21 16.29
N LEU A 100 -24.76 3.43 15.86
CA LEU A 100 -24.98 2.06 16.35
C LEU A 100 -23.87 1.12 15.89
N GLU A 101 -23.29 1.37 14.71
CA GLU A 101 -22.24 0.55 14.12
C GLU A 101 -20.99 0.48 14.98
N TYR A 102 -20.67 1.58 15.68
CA TYR A 102 -19.54 1.63 16.62
C TYR A 102 -19.77 0.76 17.85
N GLN A 103 -21.03 0.61 18.26
CA GLN A 103 -21.40 -0.10 19.49
C GLN A 103 -21.25 -1.63 19.38
N HIS A 104 -21.09 -2.17 18.16
CA HIS A 104 -20.69 -3.57 17.96
C HIS A 104 -19.27 -3.86 18.46
N PHE A 105 -18.47 -2.81 18.68
CA PHE A 105 -17.11 -2.90 19.19
C PHE A 105 -17.07 -2.38 20.62
N ASN A 106 -16.24 -2.98 21.46
CA ASN A 106 -16.00 -2.44 22.79
C ASN A 106 -15.45 -1.00 22.70
N LEU A 107 -15.94 -0.09 23.56
CA LEU A 107 -15.52 1.31 23.60
C LEU A 107 -13.98 1.48 23.65
N ARG A 108 -13.28 0.60 24.38
CA ARG A 108 -11.81 0.60 24.44
C ARG A 108 -11.18 0.33 23.06
N VAL A 109 -11.71 -0.63 22.31
CA VAL A 109 -11.26 -0.99 20.97
C VAL A 109 -11.53 0.15 19.99
N PHE A 110 -12.76 0.69 20.02
CA PHE A 110 -13.13 1.85 19.21
C PHE A 110 -12.18 3.04 19.42
N ARG A 111 -11.93 3.43 20.68
CA ARG A 111 -10.98 4.50 21.00
C ARG A 111 -9.59 4.24 20.44
N GLY A 112 -9.13 2.99 20.51
CA GLY A 112 -7.87 2.57 19.89
C GLY A 112 -7.83 2.84 18.39
N HIS A 113 -8.89 2.50 17.68
CA HIS A 113 -8.99 2.75 16.24
C HIS A 113 -9.11 4.23 15.87
N VAL A 114 -9.79 5.05 16.69
CA VAL A 114 -9.77 6.52 16.54
C VAL A 114 -8.33 7.05 16.56
N TYR A 115 -7.53 6.65 17.54
CA TYR A 115 -6.13 7.08 17.60
C TYR A 115 -5.28 6.57 16.44
N GLN A 116 -5.50 5.33 16.01
CA GLN A 116 -4.80 4.75 14.86
C GLN A 116 -5.10 5.53 13.58
N GLU A 117 -6.36 5.86 13.32
CA GLU A 117 -6.78 6.63 12.14
C GLU A 117 -6.15 8.04 12.15
N LEU A 118 -6.16 8.73 13.29
CA LEU A 118 -5.50 10.03 13.41
C LEU A 118 -3.99 9.96 13.19
N LYS A 119 -3.34 8.91 13.72
CA LYS A 119 -1.90 8.69 13.52
C LYS A 119 -1.60 8.41 12.04
N LYS A 120 -2.42 7.60 11.37
CA LYS A 120 -2.35 7.32 9.93
C LYS A 120 -2.45 8.61 9.13
N ARG A 121 -3.42 9.48 9.41
CA ARG A 121 -3.59 10.78 8.73
C ARG A 121 -2.39 11.71 8.91
N LYS A 122 -1.90 11.87 10.15
CA LYS A 122 -0.69 12.65 10.44
C LYS A 122 0.52 12.12 9.68
N PHE A 123 0.68 10.79 9.65
CA PHE A 123 1.76 10.15 8.91
C PHE A 123 1.63 10.36 7.40
N LEU A 124 0.44 10.22 6.82
CA LEU A 124 0.21 10.48 5.40
C LEU A 124 0.49 11.94 5.04
N ALA A 125 0.10 12.89 5.88
CA ALA A 125 0.43 14.30 5.71
C ALA A 125 1.96 14.52 5.74
N TYR A 126 2.66 13.94 6.72
CA TYR A 126 4.12 13.97 6.81
C TYR A 126 4.82 13.38 5.57
N CYS A 127 4.32 12.26 5.05
CA CYS A 127 4.83 11.63 3.83
C CYS A 127 4.64 12.49 2.59
N LYS A 128 3.56 13.27 2.50
CA LYS A 128 3.31 14.18 1.38
C LYS A 128 4.20 15.43 1.43
N THR A 129 4.41 16.00 2.62
CA THR A 129 5.05 17.31 2.78
C THR A 129 6.58 17.24 2.91
N THR A 130 7.14 16.15 3.43
CA THR A 130 8.59 16.08 3.73
C THR A 130 9.37 15.18 2.77
N LYS A 131 10.59 15.60 2.38
CA LYS A 131 11.50 14.79 1.55
C LYS A 131 11.82 13.43 2.21
N ARG A 132 12.04 13.44 3.53
CA ARG A 132 12.25 12.25 4.37
C ARG A 132 11.02 11.35 4.47
N GLY A 133 9.82 11.91 4.48
CA GLY A 133 8.57 11.16 4.45
C GLY A 133 8.32 10.45 3.11
N LYS A 134 8.73 11.06 1.98
CA LYS A 134 8.74 10.42 0.66
C LYS A 134 9.75 9.26 0.61
N GLU A 135 10.94 9.46 1.15
CA GLU A 135 11.97 8.41 1.28
C GLU A 135 11.51 7.26 2.19
N TYR A 136 10.87 7.55 3.32
CA TYR A 136 10.32 6.53 4.22
C TYR A 136 9.14 5.77 3.61
N GLY A 137 8.27 6.45 2.87
CA GLY A 137 7.20 5.82 2.08
C GLY A 137 7.77 4.88 1.02
N ALA A 138 8.83 5.30 0.32
CA ALA A 138 9.57 4.45 -0.62
C ALA A 138 10.25 3.25 0.06
N GLN A 139 10.85 3.45 1.24
CA GLN A 139 11.44 2.37 2.05
C GLN A 139 10.39 1.39 2.54
N GLN A 140 9.22 1.85 3.02
CA GLN A 140 8.15 0.96 3.45
C GLN A 140 7.52 0.18 2.29
N LEU A 141 7.42 0.78 1.11
CA LEU A 141 7.04 0.04 -0.11
C LEU A 141 8.05 -1.08 -0.42
N ILE A 142 9.34 -0.84 -0.23
CA ILE A 142 10.39 -1.86 -0.40
C ILE A 142 10.28 -2.95 0.69
N ILE A 143 10.05 -2.57 1.95
CA ILE A 143 9.92 -3.51 3.07
C ILE A 143 8.66 -4.37 2.90
N ASN A 144 7.51 -3.79 2.61
CA ASN A 144 6.26 -4.52 2.36
C ASN A 144 6.40 -5.46 1.17
N LYS A 145 7.11 -5.05 0.12
CA LYS A 145 7.42 -5.90 -1.03
C LYS A 145 8.31 -7.09 -0.66
N ARG A 146 9.35 -6.85 0.15
CA ARG A 146 10.24 -7.93 0.66
C ARG A 146 9.50 -8.86 1.62
N ARG A 147 8.58 -8.33 2.42
CA ARG A 147 7.74 -9.10 3.34
C ARG A 147 6.75 -9.98 2.59
N ALA A 148 6.08 -9.46 1.57
CA ALA A 148 5.25 -10.25 0.67
C ALA A 148 6.06 -11.33 -0.08
N GLU A 149 7.33 -11.04 -0.41
CA GLU A 149 8.26 -12.02 -0.98
C GLU A 149 8.67 -13.12 0.01
N ALA A 150 8.81 -12.81 1.30
CA ALA A 150 9.18 -13.75 2.36
C ALA A 150 8.00 -14.61 2.83
N GLU A 151 6.82 -14.02 3.02
CA GLU A 151 5.59 -14.73 3.39
C GLU A 151 5.15 -15.73 2.28
N GLY A 152 5.51 -15.46 1.02
CA GLY A 152 5.36 -16.41 -0.08
C GLY A 152 6.39 -17.56 -0.12
N SER A 153 7.41 -17.54 0.74
CA SER A 153 8.46 -18.58 0.83
C SER A 153 8.29 -19.53 2.02
N GLU A 154 7.57 -19.12 3.07
CA GLU A 154 7.34 -19.92 4.29
C GLU A 154 6.14 -20.89 4.17
N GLN A 155 5.43 -20.88 3.03
CA GLN A 155 4.37 -21.86 2.71
C GLN A 155 4.84 -22.95 1.71
N SER A 156 6.15 -23.05 1.45
CA SER A 156 6.76 -24.16 0.68
C SER A 156 7.44 -25.16 1.60
#